data_AF-A0A1Q5E4B4-F1
#
_entry.id   AF-A0A1Q5E4B4-F1
#
_cell.length_a   1.000
_cell.length_b   1.000
_cell.length_c   1.000
_cell.angle_alpha   90.00
_cell.angle_beta   90.00
_cell.angle_gamma   90.00
#
_symmetry.space_group_name_H-M   'P 1'
#
loop_
_entity.id
_entity.type
_entity.pdbx_description
1 polymer ?
#
loop_
_entity_poly.entity_id
_entity_poly.type
_entity_poly.pdbx_seq_one_letter_code
_entity_poly.pdbx_strand_id
1 'polypeptide(L)' 'MTDRTEAPGTADPDRALAALAAAGFDLSGLTEEQHAVLRSLTDQELALLADLKGRLEEAGPEVQGHAEVAGGALF' A
#
# COMPACT_ATOMS: atom_id res chain seq x y z
N MET A 1 -6.84 -4.74 -22.39
CA MET A 1 -7.26 -3.35 -22.59
C MET A 1 -7.64 -2.82 -21.22
N THR A 2 -6.67 -2.67 -20.33
CA THR A 2 -5.77 -1.51 -20.29
C THR A 2 -4.30 -1.85 -20.51
N ASP A 3 -3.65 -0.90 -21.15
CA ASP A 3 -2.29 -0.89 -21.65
C ASP A 3 -1.30 -0.80 -20.48
N ARG A 4 -0.42 -1.80 -20.33
CA ARG A 4 0.78 -1.70 -19.49
C ARG A 4 1.83 -0.98 -20.34
N THR A 5 1.70 0.33 -20.49
CA THR A 5 2.76 1.13 -21.12
C THR A 5 4.04 0.98 -20.29
N GLU A 6 5.09 0.45 -20.91
CA GLU A 6 6.39 0.17 -20.28
C GLU A 6 7.17 1.44 -19.87
N ALA A 7 8.04 1.26 -18.88
CA ALA A 7 8.94 2.22 -18.21
C ALA A 7 10.03 2.83 -19.13
N PRO A 8 10.76 3.91 -18.76
CA PRO A 8 11.83 3.79 -17.74
C PRO A 8 12.10 5.08 -16.93
N GLY A 9 12.00 4.97 -15.61
CA GLY A 9 12.89 5.70 -14.72
C GLY A 9 13.54 4.64 -13.84
N THR A 10 14.81 4.74 -13.55
CA THR A 10 15.42 4.11 -12.36
C THR A 10 14.78 4.73 -11.12
N ALA A 11 13.47 4.53 -10.95
CA ALA A 11 12.80 4.73 -9.69
C ALA A 11 13.48 3.71 -8.78
N ASP A 12 14.22 4.24 -7.82
CA ASP A 12 14.76 3.46 -6.73
C ASP A 12 13.69 2.44 -6.33
N PRO A 13 13.97 1.12 -6.45
CA PRO A 13 12.98 0.09 -6.17
C PRO A 13 12.39 0.28 -4.78
N ASP A 14 13.13 0.89 -3.86
CA ASP A 14 12.68 1.15 -2.50
C ASP A 14 11.99 2.52 -2.32
N ARG A 15 11.87 3.35 -3.36
CA ARG A 15 11.11 4.62 -3.30
C ARG A 15 9.65 4.38 -2.91
N ALA A 16 9.01 3.38 -3.51
CA ALA A 16 7.62 3.05 -3.21
C ALA A 16 7.46 2.61 -1.75
N LEU A 17 8.39 1.77 -1.26
CA LEU A 17 8.40 1.34 0.14
C LEU A 17 8.67 2.53 1.09
N ALA A 18 9.59 3.42 0.74
CA ALA A 18 9.87 4.62 1.52
C ALA A 18 8.67 5.57 1.58
N ALA A 19 7.94 5.73 0.47
CA ALA A 19 6.72 6.54 0.41
C ALA A 19 5.60 5.95 1.29
N LEU A 20 5.40 4.63 1.23
CA LEU A 20 4.43 3.94 2.09
C LEU A 20 4.82 4.01 3.56
N ALA A 21 6.09 3.79 3.90
CA ALA A 21 6.58 3.92 5.27
C ALA A 21 6.42 5.35 5.80
N ALA A 22 6.69 6.37 4.98
CA ALA A 22 6.48 7.78 5.33
C ALA A 22 4.99 8.13 5.50
N ALA A 23 4.10 7.48 4.74
CA ALA A 23 2.65 7.53 4.95
C ALA A 23 2.20 6.71 6.18
N GLY A 24 3.12 6.02 6.86
CA GLY A 24 2.90 5.29 8.12
C GLY A 24 2.33 3.88 7.95
N PHE A 25 2.51 3.25 6.79
CA PHE A 25 2.25 1.82 6.64
C PHE A 25 3.36 1.02 7.34
N ASP A 26 2.99 -0.03 8.09
CA ASP A 26 3.98 -0.97 8.64
C ASP A 26 4.35 -2.02 7.58
N LEU A 27 5.62 -2.03 7.17
CA LEU A 27 6.16 -2.91 6.14
C LEU A 27 7.01 -4.04 6.70
N SER A 28 7.25 -4.06 8.01
CA SER A 28 8.23 -4.93 8.67
C SER A 28 7.82 -6.41 8.72
N GLY A 29 6.52 -6.68 8.68
CA GLY A 29 5.96 -8.05 8.70
C GLY A 29 5.71 -8.65 7.32
N LEU A 30 6.03 -7.94 6.24
CA LEU A 30 5.74 -8.39 4.87
C LEU A 30 6.85 -9.29 4.34
N THR A 31 6.49 -10.22 3.46
CA THR A 31 7.45 -11.07 2.75
C THR A 31 8.11 -10.31 1.59
N GLU A 32 9.24 -10.81 1.10
CA GLU A 32 9.92 -10.22 -0.08
C GLU A 32 9.02 -10.20 -1.33
N GLU A 33 8.17 -11.21 -1.51
CA GLU A 33 7.20 -11.22 -2.62
C GLU A 33 6.18 -10.09 -2.48
N GLN A 34 5.71 -9.82 -1.26
CA GLN A 34 4.80 -8.72 -0.98
C GLN A 34 5.48 -7.36 -1.17
N HIS A 35 6.74 -7.23 -0.73
CA HIS A 35 7.53 -6.05 -1.04
C HIS A 35 7.69 -5.86 -2.54
N ALA A 36 7.97 -6.90 -3.32
CA ALA A 36 8.08 -6.81 -4.77
C ALA A 36 6.79 -6.29 -5.43
N VAL A 37 5.62 -6.69 -4.94
CA VAL A 37 4.33 -6.12 -5.38
C VAL A 37 4.25 -4.63 -5.05
N LEU A 38 4.60 -4.22 -3.83
CA LEU A 38 4.58 -2.81 -3.44
C LEU A 38 5.57 -1.95 -4.25
N ARG A 39 6.74 -2.51 -4.58
CA ARG A 39 7.73 -1.85 -5.45
C ARG A 39 7.23 -1.64 -6.88
N SER A 40 6.24 -2.43 -7.32
CA SER A 40 5.62 -2.30 -8.64
C SER A 40 4.52 -1.25 -8.71
N LEU A 41 4.10 -0.69 -7.57
CA LEU A 41 3.05 0.33 -7.52
C LEU A 41 3.51 1.62 -8.18
N THR A 42 2.61 2.22 -8.94
CA THR A 42 2.79 3.52 -9.55
C THR A 42 2.59 4.66 -8.55
N ASP A 43 3.08 5.85 -8.89
CA ASP A 43 2.90 7.06 -8.07
C ASP A 43 1.43 7.38 -7.82
N GLN A 44 0.57 7.12 -8.80
CA GLN A 44 -0.87 7.33 -8.67
C GLN A 44 -1.50 6.35 -7.68
N GLU A 45 -1.09 5.08 -7.71
CA GLU A 45 -1.58 4.06 -6.78
C GLU A 45 -1.07 4.33 -5.36
N LEU A 46 0.20 4.75 -5.21
CA LEU A 46 0.75 5.17 -3.92
C LEU A 46 -0.01 6.36 -3.32
N ALA A 47 -0.30 7.37 -4.14
CA ALA A 47 -1.08 8.53 -3.71
C ALA A 47 -2.51 8.14 -3.29
N LEU A 48 -3.14 7.21 -4.02
CA LEU A 48 -4.45 6.69 -3.67
C LEU A 48 -4.43 5.92 -2.34
N LEU A 49 -3.42 5.08 -2.10
CA LEU A 49 -3.28 4.36 -0.83
C LEU A 49 -3.09 5.31 0.36
N ALA A 50 -2.30 6.38 0.19
CA ALA A 50 -2.11 7.39 1.21
C ALA A 50 -3.41 8.17 1.51
N ASP A 51 -4.18 8.54 0.47
CA ASP A 51 -5.49 9.20 0.63
C ASP A 51 -6.49 8.32 1.39
N LEU A 52 -6.61 7.05 1.00
CA LEU A 52 -7.50 6.10 1.67
C LEU A 52 -7.12 5.91 3.14
N LYS A 53 -5.82 5.82 3.44
CA LYS A 53 -5.35 5.74 4.81
C LYS A 53 -5.75 6.96 5.63
N GLY A 54 -5.51 8.17 5.11
CA GLY A 54 -5.90 9.42 5.80
C GLY A 54 -7.39 9.47 6.11
N ARG A 55 -8.23 9.06 5.15
CA ARG A 55 -9.68 9.00 5.35
C ARG A 55 -10.10 7.96 6.41
N LEU A 56 -9.40 6.83 6.50
CA LEU A 56 -9.65 5.81 7.53
C LEU A 56 -9.23 6.29 8.92
N GLU A 57 -8.14 7.05 9.02
CA GLU A 57 -7.70 7.66 10.28
C GLU A 57 -8.65 8.78 10.73
N GLU A 58 -9.14 9.61 9.80
CA GLU A 58 -10.08 10.70 10.05
C GLU A 58 -11.48 10.21 10.43
N ALA A 59 -11.94 9.09 9.85
CA ALA A 59 -13.25 8.52 10.13
C ALA A 59 -13.41 8.03 11.59
N GLY A 60 -12.32 7.91 12.35
CA GLY A 60 -12.35 7.49 13.75
C GLY A 60 -12.86 6.05 13.95
N PRO A 61 -12.74 5.50 15.17
CA PRO A 61 -13.11 4.12 15.47
C PRO A 61 -14.63 4.01 15.69
N GLU A 62 -15.46 4.27 14.68
CA GLU A 62 -16.91 4.04 14.78
C GLU A 62 -17.29 2.55 14.65
N VAL A 63 -16.29 1.66 14.52
CA VAL A 63 -16.47 0.20 14.41
C VAL A 63 -15.75 -0.54 15.54
N GLN A 64 -16.26 -0.37 16.77
CA GLN A 64 -16.11 -1.40 17.81
C GLN A 64 -17.00 -2.59 17.40
N GLY A 65 -16.56 -3.37 16.41
CA GLY A 65 -17.34 -4.48 15.86
C GLY A 65 -16.47 -5.44 15.05
N HIS A 66 -16.03 -6.51 15.70
CA HIS A 66 -15.23 -7.64 15.19
C HIS A 66 -13.76 -7.37 14.86
N ALA A 67 -12.93 -7.52 15.91
CA ALA A 67 -11.50 -7.77 15.84
C ALA A 67 -11.13 -9.18 15.28
N GLU A 68 -11.84 -9.68 14.26
CA GLU A 68 -11.57 -11.00 13.66
C GLU A 68 -11.53 -11.01 12.12
N VAL A 69 -11.26 -9.88 11.48
CA VAL A 69 -10.74 -9.92 10.11
C VAL A 69 -9.39 -9.21 10.09
N ALA A 70 -8.40 -9.93 10.61
CA ALA A 70 -7.02 -9.71 10.22
C ALA A 70 -6.99 -9.73 8.69
N GLY A 71 -6.53 -8.63 8.09
CA GLY A 71 -6.36 -8.47 6.65
C GLY A 71 -5.31 -9.44 6.11
N GLY A 72 -5.68 -10.70 5.95
CA GLY A 72 -4.84 -11.76 5.41
C GLY A 72 -5.72 -12.91 4.91
N ALA A 73 -5.93 -12.94 3.59
CA ALA A 73 -6.35 -14.11 2.80
C ALA A 73 -7.60 -14.90 3.24
N LEU A 74 -8.74 -14.63 2.57
CA LEU A 74 -9.77 -15.64 2.33
C LEU A 74 -9.82 -15.94 0.83
N PHE A 75 -8.92 -16.81 0.36
CA PHE A 75 -9.08 -17.68 -0.81
C PHE A 75 -8.34 -18.99 -0.53
#